data_AF-A0A2D4F5N4-F1
#
_entry.id   AF-A0A2D4F5N4-F1
#
_cell.length_a   1.000
_cell.length_b   1.000
_cell.length_c   1.000
_cell.angle_alpha   90.00
_cell.angle_beta   90.00
_cell.angle_gamma   90.00
#
_symmetry.space_group_name_H-M   'P 1'
#
loop_
_entity.id
_entity.type
_entity.pdbx_description
1 polymer ?
#
loop_
_entity_poly.entity_id
_entity_poly.type
_entity_poly.pdbx_seq_one_letter_code
_entity_poly.pdbx_strand_id
1 'polypeptide(L)'
;HNQGNAWYCVGWKDHRKHIMGQNVADYMRYLMEEDEDAYKKQFSQYIKNNVTSDMMEEMYRKAHAAIREKPAHEKKPKREVKKKRWNRPKLSLAQKKDRVAQKKASFLRAQERVADS
;
A
#
# COMPACT_ATOMS: atom_id res chain seq x y z
N HIS A 1 -36.73 -14.71 35.29
CA HIS A 1 -36.32 -15.00 33.89
C HIS A 1 -36.08 -13.67 33.17
N ASN A 2 -34.82 -13.21 33.08
CA ASN A 2 -34.46 -11.99 32.34
C ASN A 2 -33.28 -12.29 31.40
N GLN A 3 -33.47 -13.26 30.51
CA GLN A 3 -32.45 -13.68 29.55
C GLN A 3 -32.42 -12.80 28.29
N GLY A 4 -33.39 -11.91 28.09
CA GLY A 4 -33.50 -11.04 26.90
C GLY A 4 -32.52 -9.87 26.85
N ASN A 5 -32.10 -9.33 28.00
CA ASN A 5 -31.15 -8.20 28.04
C ASN A 5 -29.68 -8.62 27.88
N ALA A 6 -29.37 -9.90 28.06
CA ALA A 6 -28.00 -10.40 27.96
C ALA A 6 -27.49 -10.40 26.51
N TRP A 7 -28.33 -10.78 25.54
CA TRP A 7 -27.95 -10.87 24.13
C TRP A 7 -27.55 -9.52 23.51
N TYR A 8 -28.33 -8.46 23.76
CA TYR A 8 -28.00 -7.11 23.29
C TYR A 8 -26.76 -6.52 23.98
N CYS A 9 -26.54 -6.86 25.25
CA CYS A 9 -25.34 -6.41 25.97
C CYS A 9 -24.04 -7.05 25.46
N VAL A 10 -24.08 -8.29 24.96
CA VAL A 10 -22.89 -9.00 24.47
C VAL A 10 -22.46 -8.46 23.10
N GLY A 11 -23.40 -8.33 22.15
CA GLY A 11 -23.08 -7.83 20.81
C GLY A 11 -22.45 -6.43 20.78
N TRP A 12 -22.94 -5.52 21.63
CA TRP A 12 -22.36 -4.18 21.77
C TRP A 12 -20.93 -4.21 22.34
N LYS A 13 -20.67 -5.08 23.31
CA LYS A 13 -19.33 -5.21 23.93
C LYS A 13 -18.32 -5.71 22.90
N ASP A 14 -18.69 -6.70 22.09
CA ASP A 14 -17.79 -7.23 21.06
C ASP A 14 -17.54 -6.21 19.95
N HIS A 15 -18.57 -5.48 19.52
CA HIS A 15 -18.39 -4.38 18.57
C HIS A 15 -17.44 -3.30 19.09
N ARG A 16 -17.57 -2.92 20.37
CA ARG A 16 -16.65 -1.97 21.02
C ARG A 16 -15.21 -2.48 21.05
N LYS A 17 -14.98 -3.77 21.37
CA LYS A 17 -13.64 -4.37 21.37
C LYS A 17 -12.98 -4.27 20.00
N HIS A 18 -13.73 -4.55 18.93
CA HIS A 18 -13.24 -4.43 17.56
C HIS A 18 -12.93 -2.99 17.16
N ILE A 19 -13.76 -2.01 17.56
CA ILE A 19 -13.48 -0.59 17.32
C ILE A 19 -12.17 -0.15 17.97
N MET A 20 -11.91 -0.61 19.20
CA MET A 20 -10.71 -0.26 19.96
C MET A 20 -9.49 -1.13 19.62
N GLY A 21 -9.62 -2.07 18.69
CA GLY A 21 -8.53 -2.95 18.27
C GLY A 21 -8.13 -4.03 19.29
N GLN A 22 -8.96 -4.29 20.31
CA GLN A 22 -8.65 -5.28 21.35
C GLN A 22 -8.51 -6.71 20.79
N ASN A 23 -9.28 -7.08 19.78
CA ASN A 23 -9.13 -8.39 19.11
C ASN A 23 -7.75 -8.59 18.47
N VAL A 24 -7.16 -7.53 17.92
CA VAL A 24 -5.81 -7.60 17.34
C VAL A 24 -4.78 -7.66 18.44
N ALA A 25 -4.96 -6.88 19.51
CA ALA A 25 -4.10 -6.94 20.69
C ALA A 25 -4.12 -8.34 21.35
N ASP A 26 -5.29 -8.97 21.44
CA ASP A 26 -5.45 -10.33 21.95
C ASP A 26 -4.73 -11.35 21.06
N TYR A 27 -4.85 -11.21 19.73
CA TYR A 27 -4.14 -12.08 18.79
C TYR A 27 -2.62 -11.86 18.82
N MET A 28 -2.16 -10.63 19.04
CA MET A 28 -0.74 -10.33 19.26
C MET A 28 -0.22 -11.02 20.52
N ARG A 29 -0.97 -11.00 21.63
CA ARG A 29 -0.61 -11.72 22.87
C ARG A 29 -0.54 -13.23 22.64
N TYR A 30 -1.57 -13.79 22.01
CA TYR A 30 -1.62 -15.22 21.69
C TYR A 30 -0.41 -15.67 20.85
N LEU A 31 -0.07 -14.93 19.79
CA LEU A 31 1.07 -15.27 18.95
C LEU A 31 2.43 -15.07 19.65
N MET A 32 2.56 -14.10 20.55
CA MET A 32 3.80 -13.95 21.33
C MET A 32 4.05 -15.14 22.27
N GLU A 33 2.98 -15.76 22.78
CA GLU A 33 3.09 -16.93 23.68
C GLU A 33 3.29 -18.23 22.91
N GLU A 34 2.62 -18.41 21.76
CA GLU A 34 2.63 -19.66 21.00
C GLU A 34 3.74 -19.74 19.93
N ASP A 35 3.93 -18.68 19.14
CA ASP A 35 4.83 -18.68 17.98
C ASP A 35 5.37 -17.27 17.66
N GLU A 36 6.55 -16.98 18.21
CA GLU A 36 7.23 -15.70 18.03
C GLU A 36 7.68 -15.45 16.58
N ASP A 37 7.93 -16.50 15.78
CA ASP A 37 8.33 -16.37 14.38
C ASP A 37 7.14 -15.98 13.52
N ALA A 38 5.96 -16.56 13.78
CA ALA A 38 4.71 -16.11 13.18
C ALA A 38 4.38 -14.67 13.61
N TYR A 39 4.61 -14.29 14.87
CA TYR A 39 4.44 -12.92 15.34
C TYR A 39 5.32 -11.93 14.55
N LYS A 40 6.61 -12.20 14.41
CA LYS A 40 7.54 -11.37 13.63
C LYS A 40 7.13 -11.25 12.16
N LYS A 41 6.64 -12.34 11.57
CA LYS A 41 6.18 -12.36 10.17
C LYS A 41 4.92 -11.52 9.96
N GLN A 42 3.91 -11.72 10.80
CA GLN A 42 2.61 -11.05 10.66
C GLN A 42 2.67 -9.58 11.12
N PHE A 43 3.34 -9.29 12.23
CA PHE A 43 3.38 -7.97 12.86
C PHE A 43 4.69 -7.21 12.61
N SER A 44 5.42 -7.54 11.54
CA SER A 44 6.70 -6.89 11.19
C SER A 44 6.65 -5.36 11.15
N GLN A 45 5.53 -4.77 10.69
CA GLN A 45 5.36 -3.31 10.65
C GLN A 45 5.08 -2.71 12.03
N TYR A 46 4.40 -3.46 12.91
CA TYR A 46 4.10 -3.02 14.28
C TYR A 46 5.39 -2.98 15.09
N ILE A 47 6.25 -3.98 14.94
CA ILE A 47 7.59 -4.01 15.53
C ILE A 47 8.42 -2.79 15.05
N LYS A 48 8.41 -2.49 13.74
CA LYS A 48 9.12 -1.33 13.19
C LYS A 48 8.65 0.01 13.77
N ASN A 49 7.36 0.11 14.10
CA ASN A 49 6.74 1.32 14.62
C ASN A 49 6.61 1.32 16.15
N ASN A 50 7.16 0.32 16.84
CA ASN A 50 7.05 0.12 18.30
C ASN A 50 5.61 0.11 18.82
N VAL A 51 4.69 -0.51 18.08
CA VAL A 51 3.30 -0.67 18.50
C VAL A 51 3.16 -1.98 19.28
N THR A 52 2.80 -1.88 20.56
CA THR A 52 2.53 -3.02 21.44
C THR A 52 1.03 -3.27 21.61
N SER A 53 0.66 -4.46 22.07
CA SER A 53 -0.73 -4.85 22.33
C SER A 53 -1.42 -3.94 23.35
N ASP A 54 -0.71 -3.52 24.41
CA ASP A 54 -1.23 -2.61 25.44
C ASP A 54 -1.49 -1.19 24.93
N MET A 55 -0.65 -0.69 24.01
CA MET A 55 -0.75 0.68 23.49
C MET A 55 -1.86 0.85 22.43
N MET A 56 -2.45 -0.25 21.97
CA MET A 56 -3.36 -0.27 20.83
C MET A 56 -4.67 0.49 21.12
N GLU A 57 -5.29 0.25 22.29
CA GLU A 57 -6.51 0.97 22.70
C GLU A 57 -6.25 2.48 22.89
N GLU A 58 -5.12 2.84 23.51
CA GLU A 58 -4.76 4.24 23.74
C GLU A 58 -4.49 4.99 22.42
N MET A 59 -3.83 4.33 21.46
CA MET A 59 -3.58 4.87 20.12
C MET A 59 -4.89 5.25 19.41
N TYR A 60 -5.89 4.36 19.40
CA TYR A 60 -7.19 4.65 18.78
C TYR A 60 -7.96 5.73 19.54
N ARG A 61 -7.89 5.74 20.87
CA ARG A 61 -8.53 6.78 21.69
C ARG A 61 -7.97 8.17 21.39
N LYS A 62 -6.65 8.29 21.28
CA LYS A 62 -5.95 9.52 20.87
C LYS A 62 -6.30 9.93 19.45
N ALA A 63 -6.32 8.99 18.51
CA ALA A 63 -6.71 9.26 17.13
C ALA A 63 -8.15 9.81 17.04
N HIS A 64 -9.09 9.22 17.77
CA HIS A 64 -10.47 9.71 17.81
C HIS A 64 -10.60 11.08 18.46
N ALA A 65 -9.80 11.41 19.49
CA ALA A 65 -9.77 12.75 20.06
C ALA A 65 -9.25 13.78 19.03
N ALA A 66 -8.12 13.49 18.37
CA ALA A 66 -7.52 14.37 17.37
C ALA A 66 -8.44 14.63 16.16
N ILE A 67 -9.15 13.61 15.68
CA ILE A 67 -10.11 13.76 14.56
C ILE A 67 -11.31 14.62 14.98
N ARG A 68 -11.78 14.50 16.24
CA ARG A 68 -12.88 15.34 16.76
C ARG A 68 -12.45 16.80 16.91
N GLU A 69 -11.21 17.05 17.33
CA GLU A 69 -10.67 18.40 17.47
C GLU A 69 -10.47 19.08 16.11
N LYS A 70 -9.96 18.35 15.11
CA LYS A 70 -9.69 18.87 13.76
C LYS A 70 -10.32 17.99 12.68
N PRO A 71 -11.61 18.20 12.36
CA PRO A 71 -12.30 17.40 11.34
C PRO A 71 -11.90 17.76 9.90
N ALA A 72 -11.27 18.92 9.68
CA ALA A 72 -10.89 19.38 8.35
C ALA A 72 -9.54 18.79 7.89
N HIS A 73 -9.48 18.32 6.64
CA HIS A 73 -8.25 17.79 6.04
C HIS A 73 -7.35 18.92 5.51
N GLU A 74 -6.16 19.06 6.08
CA GLU A 74 -5.13 19.98 5.57
C GLU A 74 -4.43 19.37 4.34
N LYS A 75 -4.51 20.06 3.20
CA LYS A 75 -3.86 19.62 1.96
C LYS A 75 -2.35 19.78 2.10
N LYS A 76 -1.60 18.71 1.81
CA LYS A 76 -0.13 18.75 1.78
C LYS A 76 0.36 19.83 0.81
N PRO A 77 1.42 20.59 1.15
CA PRO A 77 1.96 21.62 0.27
C PRO A 77 2.42 21.01 -1.05
N LYS A 78 2.11 21.68 -2.16
CA LYS A 78 2.48 21.22 -3.51
C LYS A 78 3.99 21.30 -3.65
N ARG A 79 4.66 20.16 -3.68
CA ARG A 79 6.10 20.11 -3.95
C ARG A 79 6.33 20.42 -5.43
N GLU A 80 7.12 21.47 -5.69
CA GLU A 80 7.60 21.79 -7.04
C GLU A 80 8.69 20.80 -7.44
N VAL A 81 8.28 19.62 -7.88
CA VAL A 81 9.20 18.63 -8.43
C VAL A 81 9.35 18.90 -9.93
N LYS A 82 10.60 19.08 -10.38
CA LYS A 82 10.93 19.08 -11.83
C LYS A 82 10.54 17.72 -12.39
N LYS A 83 9.41 17.65 -13.09
CA LYS A 83 8.87 16.40 -13.64
C LYS A 83 9.76 15.92 -14.77
N LYS A 84 10.50 14.83 -14.53
CA LYS A 84 11.16 14.09 -15.61
C LYS A 84 10.09 13.37 -16.43
N ARG A 85 10.24 13.42 -17.75
CA ARG A 85 9.36 12.67 -18.66
C ARG A 85 9.82 11.21 -18.71
N TRP A 86 8.99 10.30 -18.21
CA TRP A 86 9.26 8.85 -18.22
C TRP A 86 8.93 8.19 -19.56
N ASN A 87 8.04 8.79 -20.35
CA ASN A 87 7.61 8.25 -21.63
C ASN A 87 8.51 8.70 -22.78
N ARG A 88 8.77 7.80 -23.74
CA ARG A 88 9.54 8.13 -24.94
C ARG A 88 8.90 9.30 -25.72
N PRO A 89 9.70 10.25 -26.27
CA PRO A 89 9.19 11.27 -27.18
C PRO A 89 8.59 10.66 -28.46
N LYS A 90 7.54 11.31 -28.97
CA LYS A 90 6.97 10.99 -30.27
C LYS A 90 8.02 11.30 -31.33
N LEU A 91 8.32 10.32 -32.19
CA LEU A 91 9.28 10.49 -33.27
C LEU A 91 8.80 11.57 -34.24
N SER A 92 9.72 12.40 -34.71
CA SER A 92 9.45 13.37 -35.76
C SER A 92 9.17 12.68 -37.10
N LEU A 93 8.60 13.41 -38.06
CA LEU A 93 8.33 12.88 -39.38
C LEU A 93 9.62 12.48 -40.11
N ALA A 94 10.67 13.29 -40.02
CA ALA A 94 11.98 13.00 -40.60
C ALA A 94 12.56 11.68 -40.02
N GLN A 95 12.59 11.54 -38.69
CA GLN A 95 13.06 10.32 -38.02
C GLN A 95 12.28 9.07 -38.42
N LYS A 96 10.98 9.19 -38.70
CA LYS A 96 10.16 8.08 -39.21
C LYS A 96 10.54 7.72 -40.65
N LYS A 97 10.76 8.72 -41.52
CA LYS A 97 11.17 8.50 -42.92
C LYS A 97 12.56 7.88 -43.00
N ASP A 98 13.51 8.37 -42.21
CA ASP A 98 14.88 7.84 -42.16
C ASP A 98 14.89 6.39 -41.69
N ARG A 99 14.08 6.06 -40.68
CA ARG A 99 13.92 4.68 -40.22
C ARG A 99 13.38 3.75 -41.32
N VAL A 100 12.44 4.22 -42.13
CA VAL A 100 11.90 3.43 -43.25
C VAL A 100 12.97 3.23 -44.32
N ALA A 101 13.71 4.29 -44.68
CA ALA A 101 14.80 4.21 -45.65
C ALA A 101 15.92 3.26 -45.17
N GLN A 102 16.34 3.37 -43.91
CA GLN A 102 17.32 2.47 -43.29
C GLN A 102 16.87 1.02 -43.32
N LYS A 103 15.60 0.74 -42.97
CA LYS A 103 15.04 -0.63 -43.00
C LYS A 103 15.00 -1.21 -44.42
N LYS A 104 14.63 -0.40 -45.41
CA LYS A 104 14.64 -0.82 -46.82
C LYS A 104 16.06 -1.12 -47.30
N ALA A 105 17.01 -0.22 -47.02
CA ALA A 105 18.41 -0.40 -47.41
C ALA A 105 19.05 -1.61 -46.73
N SER A 106 18.78 -1.84 -45.43
CA SER A 106 19.29 -3.03 -44.74
C SER A 106 18.73 -4.33 -45.31
N PHE A 107 17.47 -4.32 -45.74
CA PHE A 107 16.83 -5.48 -46.35
C PHE A 107 17.44 -5.80 -47.72
N LEU A 108 17.61 -4.80 -48.59
CA LEU A 108 18.27 -5.00 -49.90
C LEU A 108 19.70 -5.50 -49.75
N ARG A 109 20.50 -4.91 -48.85
CA ARG A 109 21.86 -5.38 -48.56
C ARG A 109 21.89 -6.81 -48.02
N ALA A 110 20.88 -7.23 -47.26
CA ALA A 110 20.78 -8.59 -46.77
C ALA A 110 20.46 -9.56 -47.93
N GLN A 111 19.59 -9.18 -48.86
CA GLN A 111 19.30 -9.98 -50.06
C GLN A 111 20.52 -10.12 -50.97
N GLU A 112 21.26 -9.03 -51.20
CA GLU A 112 22.52 -9.06 -51.99
C GLU A 112 23.52 -10.03 -51.36
N ARG A 113 23.74 -9.96 -50.04
CA ARG A 113 24.65 -10.89 -49.35
C ARG A 113 24.22 -12.35 -49.43
N VAL A 114 22.92 -12.64 -49.35
CA VAL A 114 22.40 -14.01 -49.49
C VAL A 114 22.53 -14.49 -50.94
N ALA A 115 22.38 -13.61 -51.93
CA ALA A 115 22.59 -13.95 -53.33
C ALA A 115 24.08 -14.16 -53.68
N ASP A 116 24.98 -13.48 -52.97
CA ASP A 116 26.44 -13.61 -53.13
C ASP A 116 27.04 -14.80 -52.34
N SER A 117 26.23 -15.56 -51.59
CA SER A 117 26.66 -16.77 -50.84
C SER A 117 26.02 -18.05 -51.34
#